data_AF-A0A1Q3ABA0-F1
#
_entry.id   AF-A0A1Q3ABA0-F1
#
_cell.length_a   1.000
_cell.length_b   1.000
_cell.length_c   1.000
_cell.angle_alpha   90.00
_cell.angle_beta   90.00
_cell.angle_gamma   90.00
#
_symmetry.space_group_name_H-M   'P 1'
#
loop_
_entity.id
_entity.type
_entity.pdbx_description
1 polymer ?
#
loop_
_entity_poly.entity_id
_entity_poly.type
_entity_poly.pdbx_seq_one_letter_code
_entity_poly.pdbx_strand_id
1 'polypeptide(L)' 'MGPKKVAKRTKVKPFIKVVNYNHLLPTRYTLDVESFKSVVSTETFEEPSQREEAKKVIKKAFEERHQAGKNQWFFTKLSF' A
#
# COMPACT_ATOMS: atom_id res chain seq x y z
N MET A 1 -22.55 -5.36 8.73
CA MET A 1 -22.29 -3.89 8.74
C MET A 1 -23.03 -3.24 7.58
N GLY A 2 -23.57 -2.03 7.73
CA GLY A 2 -24.19 -1.33 6.61
C GLY A 2 -23.19 -0.92 5.51
N PRO A 3 -23.62 -0.76 4.24
CA PRO A 3 -22.74 -0.52 3.09
C PRO A 3 -21.79 0.67 3.26
N LYS A 4 -22.30 1.81 3.74
CA LYS A 4 -21.50 3.03 4.00
C LYS A 4 -20.43 2.82 5.08
N LYS A 5 -20.73 1.99 6.09
CA LYS A 5 -19.80 1.69 7.19
C LYS A 5 -18.68 0.76 6.73
N VAL A 6 -19.00 -0.21 5.88
CA VAL A 6 -18.00 -1.09 5.23
C VAL A 6 -17.04 -0.25 4.41
N ALA A 7 -17.56 0.59 3.50
CA ALA A 7 -16.75 1.44 2.63
C ALA A 7 -15.81 2.40 3.39
N LYS A 8 -16.20 2.85 4.59
CA LYS A 8 -15.32 3.69 5.44
C LYS A 8 -14.21 2.88 6.12
N ARG A 9 -14.49 1.63 6.52
CA ARG A 9 -13.54 0.77 7.25
C ARG A 9 -12.53 0.08 6.34
N THR A 10 -12.85 -0.12 5.07
CA THR A 10 -11.95 -0.73 4.08
C THR A 10 -11.00 0.26 3.42
N LYS A 11 -11.03 1.55 3.81
CA LYS A 11 -10.11 2.56 3.25
C LYS A 11 -8.69 2.34 3.74
N VAL A 12 -7.74 2.40 2.82
CA VAL A 12 -6.31 2.24 3.12
C VAL A 12 -5.60 3.58 2.99
N LYS A 13 -4.71 3.91 3.93
CA LYS A 13 -3.83 5.10 3.87
C LYS A 13 -2.39 4.63 3.62
N PRO A 14 -1.90 4.65 2.37
CA PRO A 14 -0.56 4.19 2.05
C PRO A 14 0.52 5.23 2.39
N PHE A 15 1.76 4.78 2.42
CA PHE A 15 2.97 5.60 2.49
C PHE A 15 4.04 5.04 1.55
N ILE A 16 4.98 5.90 1.16
CA ILE A 16 6.17 5.53 0.38
C ILE A 16 7.40 6.05 1.12
N LYS A 17 8.47 5.26 1.16
CA LYS A 17 9.68 5.57 1.94
C LYS A 17 10.90 4.85 1.39
N VAL A 18 12.04 5.52 1.39
CA VAL A 18 13.35 4.91 1.19
C VAL A 18 13.84 4.38 2.55
N VAL A 19 14.18 3.08 2.62
CA VAL A 19 14.50 2.40 3.89
C VAL A 19 15.76 1.56 3.73
N ASN A 20 16.66 1.63 4.71
CA ASN A 20 17.83 0.76 4.80
C ASN A 20 17.40 -0.69 5.11
N TYR A 21 18.04 -1.67 4.49
CA TYR A 21 17.76 -3.09 4.72
C TYR A 21 17.85 -3.52 6.18
N ASN A 22 18.74 -2.92 6.98
CA ASN A 22 18.85 -3.22 8.41
C ASN A 22 17.58 -2.87 9.20
N HIS A 23 16.69 -2.03 8.67
CA HIS A 23 15.43 -1.64 9.31
C HIS A 23 14.23 -2.49 8.84
N LEU A 24 14.47 -3.53 8.03
CA LEU A 24 13.42 -4.40 7.50
C LEU A 24 13.56 -5.82 8.06
N LEU A 25 12.43 -6.39 8.50
CA LEU A 25 12.33 -7.81 8.79
C LEU A 25 11.80 -8.52 7.53
N PRO A 26 12.61 -9.35 6.84
CA PRO A 26 12.14 -10.08 5.68
C PRO A 26 11.08 -11.11 6.09
N THR A 27 10.06 -11.27 5.26
CA THR A 27 8.96 -12.23 5.51
C THR A 27 8.85 -13.19 4.34
N ARG A 28 8.32 -14.39 4.59
CA ARG A 28 8.08 -15.40 3.55
C ARG A 28 6.97 -15.04 2.56
N TYR A 29 6.16 -14.02 2.86
CA TYR A 29 5.00 -13.65 2.05
C TYR A 29 5.41 -12.72 0.91
N THR A 30 4.76 -12.89 -0.24
CA THR A 30 4.96 -12.04 -1.42
C THR A 30 3.70 -11.24 -1.74
N LEU A 31 3.91 -10.07 -2.35
CA LEU A 31 2.86 -9.21 -2.88
C LEU A 31 3.26 -8.84 -4.31
N ASP A 32 2.36 -9.07 -5.27
CA ASP A 32 2.60 -8.61 -6.64
C ASP A 32 2.60 -7.08 -6.69
N VAL A 33 3.58 -6.49 -7.37
CA VAL A 33 3.84 -5.04 -7.41
C VAL A 33 3.64 -4.43 -8.80
N GLU A 34 3.33 -5.21 -9.84
CA GLU A 34 3.30 -4.71 -11.23
C GLU A 34 2.42 -3.47 -11.40
N SER A 35 1.26 -3.43 -10.74
CA SER A 35 0.29 -2.34 -10.85
C SER A 35 0.79 -0.95 -10.43
N PHE A 36 1.85 -0.86 -9.62
CA PHE A 36 2.35 0.42 -9.10
C PHE A 36 3.88 0.54 -9.12
N LYS A 37 4.58 -0.44 -9.70
CA LYS A 37 6.05 -0.45 -9.80
C LYS A 37 6.60 0.75 -10.57
N SER A 38 5.95 1.14 -11.66
CA SER A 38 6.36 2.28 -12.50
C SER A 38 6.22 3.63 -11.78
N VAL A 39 5.35 3.71 -10.78
CA VAL A 39 5.01 4.95 -10.08
C VAL A 39 5.92 5.19 -8.87
N VAL A 40 6.68 4.19 -8.44
CA VAL A 40 7.65 4.32 -7.34
C VAL A 40 9.06 4.27 -7.93
N SER A 41 9.55 5.43 -8.36
CA SER A 41 10.93 5.62 -8.83
C SER A 41 11.71 6.52 -7.86
N THR A 42 13.02 6.64 -8.08
CA THR A 42 13.87 7.59 -7.33
C THR A 42 13.43 9.04 -7.54
N GLU A 43 12.99 9.37 -8.75
CA GLU A 43 12.49 10.70 -9.13
C GLU A 43 11.24 11.10 -8.36
N THR A 44 10.34 10.14 -8.09
CA THR A 44 9.11 10.37 -7.31
C THR A 44 9.40 10.95 -5.92
N PHE A 45 10.61 10.76 -5.39
CA PHE A 45 11.00 11.29 -4.09
C PHE A 45 11.56 12.71 -4.15
N GLU A 46 11.85 13.27 -5.32
CA GLU A 46 12.38 14.64 -5.43
C GLU A 46 11.29 15.67 -5.12
N GLU A 47 10.13 15.53 -5.74
CA GLU A 47 9.02 16.48 -5.63
C GLU A 47 7.88 15.99 -4.71
N PRO A 48 7.41 16.81 -3.75
CA PRO A 48 6.29 16.44 -2.88
C PRO A 48 4.99 16.12 -3.62
N SER A 49 4.72 16.80 -4.73
CA SER A 49 3.51 16.60 -5.57
C SER A 49 3.48 15.19 -6.16
N GLN A 50 4.59 14.71 -6.69
CA GLN A 50 4.72 13.37 -7.25
C GLN A 50 4.51 12.28 -6.19
N ARG A 51 4.96 12.53 -4.95
CA ARG A 51 4.69 11.62 -3.82
C ARG A 51 3.20 11.49 -3.51
N GLU A 52 2.43 12.57 -3.68
CA GLU A 52 0.98 12.54 -3.47
C GLU A 52 0.26 11.76 -4.57
N GLU A 53 0.67 11.96 -5.82
CA GLU A 53 0.13 11.23 -6.97
C GLU A 53 0.42 9.73 -6.86
N ALA A 54 1.65 9.37 -6.48
CA ALA A 54 2.03 7.99 -6.24
C ALA A 54 1.18 7.32 -5.16
N LYS A 55 0.93 8.02 -4.04
CA LYS A 55 0.05 7.52 -2.97
C LYS A 55 -1.38 7.30 -3.44
N LYS A 56 -1.91 8.13 -4.35
CA LYS A 56 -3.27 7.96 -4.90
C LYS A 56 -3.37 6.68 -5.73
N VAL A 57 -2.36 6.39 -6.56
CA VAL A 57 -2.32 5.15 -7.37
C VAL A 57 -2.22 3.92 -6.46
N ILE A 58 -1.28 3.93 -5.51
CA ILE A 58 -1.07 2.81 -4.58
C ILE A 58 -2.34 2.55 -3.74
N LYS A 59 -3.01 3.63 -3.29
CA LYS A 59 -4.25 3.51 -2.52
C LYS A 59 -5.31 2.73 -3.29
N LYS A 60 -5.53 3.07 -4.56
CA LYS A 60 -6.54 2.40 -5.39
C LYS A 60 -6.21 0.91 -5.55
N ALA A 61 -4.96 0.58 -5.88
CA ALA A 61 -4.51 -0.81 -6.03
C ALA A 61 -4.66 -1.63 -4.73
N PHE A 62 -4.35 -1.03 -3.58
CA PHE A 62 -4.50 -1.70 -2.28
C PHE A 62 -5.96 -1.91 -1.88
N GLU A 63 -6.83 -0.93 -2.11
CA GLU A 63 -8.26 -1.04 -1.81
C GLU A 63 -8.94 -2.11 -2.70
N GLU A 64 -8.59 -2.19 -3.99
CA GLU A 64 -9.07 -3.24 -4.90
C GLU A 64 -8.62 -4.64 -4.46
N ARG A 65 -7.35 -4.81 -4.06
CA ARG A 65 -6.83 -6.11 -3.57
C ARG A 65 -7.46 -6.53 -2.25
N HIS A 66 -7.65 -5.57 -1.34
CA HIS A 66 -8.28 -5.83 -0.05
C HIS A 66 -9.73 -6.29 -0.21
N GLN A 67 -10.49 -5.65 -1.11
CA GLN A 67 -11.86 -6.06 -1.43
C GLN A 67 -11.92 -7.43 -2.14
N ALA A 68 -10.95 -7.73 -3.01
CA ALA A 68 -10.84 -9.04 -3.66
C ALA A 68 -10.40 -10.18 -2.73
N GLY A 69 -10.12 -9.88 -1.45
CA GLY A 69 -9.71 -10.88 -0.48
C GLY A 69 -8.27 -11.39 -0.65
N LYS A 70 -7.46 -10.75 -1.50
CA LYS A 70 -6.07 -11.17 -1.76
C LYS A 70 -5.14 -10.63 -0.66
N ASN A 71 -4.06 -11.36 -0.37
CA ASN A 71 -3.02 -10.97 0.59
C ASN A 71 -3.57 -10.60 1.98
N GLN A 72 -4.48 -11.42 2.54
CA GLN A 72 -5.12 -11.19 3.84
C GLN A 72 -4.13 -10.82 4.96
N TRP A 73 -2.99 -11.51 5.03
CA TRP A 73 -1.97 -11.25 6.04
C TRP A 73 -1.41 -9.82 5.96
N PHE A 74 -1.20 -9.29 4.74
CA PHE A 74 -0.67 -7.93 4.53
C PHE A 74 -1.63 -6.83 5.00
N PHE A 75 -2.95 -7.06 4.86
CA PHE A 75 -3.97 -6.09 5.28
C PHE A 75 -4.43 -6.26 6.73
N THR A 76 -3.89 -7.25 7.44
CA THR A 76 -4.15 -7.46 8.86
C THR A 76 -3.09 -6.72 9.67
N LYS A 77 -3.52 -5.90 10.64
CA LYS A 77 -2.59 -5.17 11.52
C LYS A 77 -1.74 -6.17 12.32
N LEU A 78 -0.43 -5.97 12.34
CA LEU A 78 0.47 -6.68 13.23
C LEU A 78 0.26 -6.18 14.67
N SER A 79 -0.18 -7.08 15.55
CA SER A 79 -0.35 -6.82 16.97
C SER A 79 0.95 -7.17 17.70
N PHE A 80 1.52 -6.19 18.39
CA PHE A 80 2.66 -6.32 19.28
C PHE A 80 2.31 -5.64 20.60
#